data_AF-A0A1M5FLD7-F1
#
_entry.id   AF-A0A1M5FLD7-F1
#
_cell.length_a   1.000
_cell.length_b   1.000
_cell.length_c   1.000
_cell.angle_alpha   90.00
_cell.angle_beta   90.00
_cell.angle_gamma   90.00
#
_symmetry.space_group_name_H-M   'P 1'
#
loop_
_entity.id
_entity.type
_entity.pdbx_description
1 polymer ?
#
loop_
_entity_poly.entity_id
_entity_poly.type
_entity_poly.pdbx_seq_one_letter_code
_entity_poly.pdbx_strand_id
1 'polypeptide(L)'
;MQDRLGDKIRLMHIIESLNEIVSYTKDVDLDHFFKNSIMFNAPLRQLEIIGEASNRLSAEIVNNNSSVPWARIIGLRNLVMLVL
;
A
#
# COMPACT_ATOMS: atom_id res chain seq x y z
N MET A 1 -3.94 -3.34 -23.23
CA MET A 1 -2.68 -4.07 -23.44
C MET A 1 -2.02 -4.23 -22.08
N GLN A 2 -1.91 -5.45 -21.56
CA GLN A 2 -1.22 -5.70 -20.28
C GLN A 2 0.27 -5.47 -20.52
N ASP A 3 0.77 -4.32 -20.07
CA ASP A 3 2.17 -3.98 -20.18
C ASP A 3 2.93 -4.57 -18.98
N ARG A 4 3.73 -5.61 -19.25
CA ARG A 4 4.59 -6.26 -18.26
C ARG A 4 5.60 -5.30 -17.62
N LEU A 5 6.04 -4.26 -18.35
CA LEU A 5 6.89 -3.21 -17.78
C LEU A 5 6.10 -2.40 -16.74
N GLY A 6 4.86 -2.02 -17.06
CA GLY A 6 3.94 -1.37 -16.13
C GLY A 6 3.68 -2.16 -14.84
N ASP A 7 3.52 -3.49 -14.91
CA ASP A 7 3.31 -4.31 -13.71
C ASP A 7 4.54 -4.35 -12.82
N LYS A 8 5.74 -4.48 -13.40
CA LYS A 8 6.99 -4.43 -12.63
C LYS A 8 7.12 -3.10 -11.88
N ILE A 9 6.83 -1.98 -12.54
CA ILE A 9 6.90 -0.64 -11.92
C ILE A 9 5.88 -0.54 -10.77
N ARG A 10 4.64 -1.02 -10.95
CA ARG A 10 3.62 -1.02 -9.89
C ARG A 10 4.04 -1.86 -8.69
N LEU A 11 4.61 -3.04 -8.92
CA LEU A 11 5.12 -3.88 -7.83
C LEU A 11 6.29 -3.22 -7.10
N MET A 12 7.18 -2.54 -7.82
CA MET A 12 8.25 -1.74 -7.22
C MET A 12 7.70 -0.62 -6.33
N HIS A 13 6.71 0.14 -6.81
CA HIS A 13 6.07 1.17 -6.00
C HIS A 13 5.41 0.60 -4.73
N ILE A 14 4.75 -0.57 -4.84
CA ILE A 14 4.18 -1.24 -3.66
C ILE A 14 5.26 -1.56 -2.64
N ILE A 15 6.39 -2.12 -3.07
CA ILE A 15 7.52 -2.48 -2.20
C ILE A 15 8.14 -1.23 -1.57
N GLU A 16 8.34 -0.16 -2.35
CA GLU A 16 8.87 1.10 -1.85
C GLU A 16 7.95 1.72 -0.79
N SER A 17 6.64 1.80 -1.06
CA SER A 17 5.66 2.29 -0.09
C SER A 17 5.63 1.45 1.20
N LEU A 18 5.78 0.12 1.11
CA LEU A 18 5.87 -0.75 2.28
C LEU A 18 7.14 -0.45 3.10
N ASN A 19 8.28 -0.25 2.44
CA ASN A 19 9.54 0.08 3.11
C ASN A 19 9.47 1.43 3.83
N GLU A 20 8.80 2.43 3.25
CA GLU A 20 8.54 3.73 3.88
C GLU A 20 7.61 3.59 5.10
N ILE A 21 6.54 2.80 5.01
CA ILE A 21 5.68 2.52 6.18
C ILE A 21 6.50 1.91 7.33
N VAL A 22 7.35 0.93 7.02
CA VAL A 22 8.22 0.30 8.01
C VAL A 22 9.22 1.31 8.58
N SER A 23 9.81 2.19 7.76
CA SER A 23 10.78 3.19 8.24
C SER A 23 10.16 4.18 9.23
N TYR A 24 8.90 4.58 9.03
CA TYR A 24 8.20 5.50 9.92
C TYR A 24 7.70 4.85 11.22
N THR A 25 7.45 3.55 11.20
CA THR A 25 6.83 2.82 12.32
C THR A 25 7.83 2.01 13.13
N LYS A 26 9.05 1.83 12.63
CA LYS A 26 10.11 1.10 13.31
C LYS A 26 10.55 1.87 14.56
N ASP A 27 10.62 1.14 15.68
CA ASP A 27 11.10 1.66 16.97
C ASP A 27 10.25 2.83 17.54
N VAL A 28 8.98 2.93 17.11
CA VAL A 28 8.02 3.92 17.56
C VAL A 28 6.98 3.26 18.45
N ASP A 29 6.73 3.82 19.64
CA ASP A 29 5.63 3.39 20.50
C ASP A 29 4.27 3.93 20.00
N LEU A 30 3.19 3.24 20.37
CA LEU A 30 1.85 3.59 19.91
C LEU A 30 1.42 5.01 20.33
N ASP A 31 1.78 5.45 21.53
CA ASP A 31 1.40 6.78 22.02
C ASP A 31 2.06 7.89 21.20
N HIS A 32 3.33 7.71 20.84
CA HIS A 32 4.08 8.62 19.99
C HIS A 32 3.51 8.62 18.56
N PHE A 33 3.17 7.45 18.04
CA PHE A 33 2.56 7.30 16.72
C PHE A 33 1.25 8.10 16.60
N PHE A 34 0.35 7.99 17.60
CA PHE A 34 -0.94 8.68 17.57
C PHE A 34 -0.83 10.19 17.87
N LYS A 35 0.18 10.62 18.63
CA LYS A 35 0.38 12.05 18.96
C LYS A 35 1.11 12.81 17.86
N ASN A 36 1.81 12.11 16.97
CA ASN A 36 2.52 12.72 15.85
C ASN A 36 1.70 12.57 14.56
N SER A 37 0.97 13.63 14.20
CA SER A 37 0.09 13.62 13.02
C SER A 37 0.82 13.33 11.70
N ILE A 38 2.08 13.74 11.56
CA ILE A 38 2.89 13.42 10.37
C ILE A 38 3.17 11.92 10.31
N MET A 39 3.55 11.33 11.44
CA MET A 39 3.87 9.90 11.54
C MET A 39 2.63 9.01 11.37
N PHE A 40 1.44 9.50 11.73
CA PHE A 40 0.18 8.83 11.42
C PHE A 40 -0.21 8.96 9.95
N ASN A 41 -0.11 10.17 9.38
CA ASN A 41 -0.56 10.45 8.02
C ASN A 41 0.36 9.88 6.94
N ALA A 42 1.67 9.76 7.19
CA ALA A 42 2.62 9.27 6.19
C ALA A 42 2.37 7.79 5.82
N PRO A 43 2.22 6.84 6.75
CA PRO A 43 1.81 5.47 6.43
C PRO A 43 0.45 5.41 5.73
N LEU A 44 -0.49 6.26 6.13
CA LEU A 44 -1.82 6.30 5.55
C LEU A 44 -1.78 6.62 4.05
N ARG A 45 -0.98 7.63 3.67
CA ARG A 45 -0.73 7.98 2.27
C ARG A 45 -0.08 6.83 1.49
N GLN A 46 0.86 6.12 2.10
CA GLN A 46 1.52 4.98 1.46
C GLN A 46 0.54 3.81 1.22
N LEU A 47 -0.41 3.58 2.13
CA LEU A 47 -1.46 2.56 1.94
C LEU A 47 -2.39 2.89 0.75
N GLU A 48 -2.68 4.17 0.49
CA GLU A 48 -3.44 4.58 -0.71
C GLU A 48 -2.67 4.26 -2.00
N ILE A 49 -1.36 4.55 -2.02
CA ILE A 49 -0.49 4.29 -3.17
C ILE A 49 -0.44 2.79 -3.45
N ILE A 50 -0.29 1.97 -2.40
CA ILE A 50 -0.31 0.50 -2.50
C ILE A 50 -1.63 0.01 -3.10
N GLY A 51 -2.76 0.52 -2.62
CA GLY A 51 -4.09 0.15 -3.13
C GLY A 51 -4.27 0.50 -4.61
N GLU A 52 -3.88 1.70 -5.02
CA GLU A 52 -3.98 2.16 -6.41
C GLU A 52 -3.05 1.39 -7.35
N ALA A 53 -1.80 1.13 -6.93
CA ALA A 53 -0.86 0.32 -7.69
C ALA A 53 -1.36 -1.11 -7.86
N SER A 54 -1.92 -1.70 -6.80
CA SER A 54 -2.51 -3.04 -6.82
C SER A 54 -3.72 -3.14 -7.76
N ASN A 55 -4.57 -2.11 -7.80
CA ASN A 55 -5.76 -2.07 -8.66
C ASN A 55 -5.41 -2.04 -10.17
N ARG A 56 -4.18 -1.62 -10.50
CA ARG A 56 -3.70 -1.52 -11.88
C ARG A 56 -2.85 -2.71 -12.32
N LEU A 57 -2.61 -3.70 -11.46
CA LEU A 57 -1.90 -4.92 -11.82
C LEU A 57 -2.71 -5.73 -12.85
N SER A 58 -2.01 -6.42 -13.73
CA SER A 58 -2.64 -7.35 -14.66
C SER A 58 -3.32 -8.52 -13.94
N ALA A 59 -4.37 -9.05 -14.58
CA ALA A 59 -5.01 -10.28 -14.14
C ALA A 59 -4.04 -11.47 -14.12
N GLU A 60 -3.01 -11.50 -14.98
CA GLU A 60 -1.95 -12.52 -14.96
C GLU A 60 -1.23 -12.53 -13.60
N ILE A 61 -0.76 -11.36 -13.13
CA ILE A 61 -0.10 -11.23 -11.82
C ILE A 61 -1.05 -11.59 -10.67
N VAL A 62 -2.27 -11.07 -10.71
CA VAL A 62 -3.27 -11.30 -9.65
C VAL A 62 -3.64 -12.79 -9.55
N ASN A 63 -3.89 -13.45 -10.68
CA ASN A 63 -4.31 -14.85 -10.70
C ASN A 63 -3.16 -15.80 -10.36
N ASN A 64 -1.94 -15.51 -10.81
CA ASN A 64 -0.75 -16.32 -10.48
C ASN A 64 -0.33 -16.19 -9.01
N ASN A 65 -0.81 -15.16 -8.30
CA ASN A 65 -0.52 -14.89 -6.89
C ASN A 65 -1.81 -14.82 -6.07
N SER A 66 -2.69 -15.81 -6.22
CA SER A 66 -4.01 -15.86 -5.57
C SER A 66 -3.98 -15.98 -4.04
N SER A 67 -2.83 -16.32 -3.45
CA SER A 67 -2.63 -16.30 -1.99
C SER A 67 -2.57 -14.89 -1.42
N VAL A 68 -2.24 -13.88 -2.24
CA VAL A 68 -2.23 -12.48 -1.83
C VAL A 68 -3.67 -11.97 -1.86
N PRO A 69 -4.16 -11.33 -0.79
CA PRO A 69 -5.54 -10.87 -0.70
C PRO A 69 -5.75 -9.55 -1.47
N TRP A 70 -5.53 -9.56 -2.79
CA TRP A 70 -5.56 -8.37 -3.66
C TRP A 70 -6.82 -7.52 -3.49
N ALA A 71 -7.99 -8.15 -3.38
CA ALA A 71 -9.26 -7.43 -3.16
C ALA A 71 -9.26 -6.62 -1.86
N ARG A 72 -8.66 -7.14 -0.78
CA ARG A 72 -8.53 -6.40 0.48
C ARG A 72 -7.54 -5.26 0.35
N ILE A 73 -6.41 -5.49 -0.33
CA ILE A 73 -5.36 -4.48 -0.55
C ILE A 73 -5.90 -3.32 -1.39
N ILE A 74 -6.62 -3.62 -2.47
CA ILE A 74 -7.30 -2.61 -3.31
C ILE A 74 -8.35 -1.85 -2.49
N GLY A 75 -9.07 -2.56 -1.62
CA GLY A 75 -10.07 -1.98 -0.70
C GLY A 75 -9.50 -1.03 0.36
N LEU A 76 -8.18 -1.06 0.63
CA LEU A 76 -7.55 -0.18 1.64
C LEU A 76 -7.80 1.29 1.38
N ARG A 77 -7.90 1.71 0.10
CA ARG A 77 -8.21 3.09 -0.28
C ARG A 77 -9.50 3.61 0.37
N ASN A 78 -10.50 2.73 0.54
CA ASN A 78 -11.80 3.11 1.11
C ASN A 78 -11.78 3.09 2.64
N LEU A 79 -10.92 2.27 3.24
CA LEU A 79 -10.78 2.16 4.69
C LEU A 79 -10.03 3.38 5.25
N VAL A 80 -9.04 3.88 4.49
CA VAL A 80 -8.34 5.13 4.77
C VAL A 80 -9.27 6.34 4.69
N MET A 81 -10.10 6.44 3.64
CA MET A 81 -11.05 7.55 3.48
C MET A 81 -12.20 7.53 4.49
N LEU A 82 -12.51 6.38 5.11
CA LEU A 82 -13.59 6.28 6.11
C LEU A 82 -13.15 6.73 7.51
N VAL A 83 -11.84 6.79 7.77
CA VAL A 83 -11.25 7.06 9.10
C VAL A 83 -10.64 8.47 9.18
N LEU A 84 -10.62 9.21 8.07
CA LEU A 84 -10.33 10.65 8.00
C LEU A 84 -11.62 11.46 7.90
#